data_AF-A0A1I3JVK5-F1
#
_entry.id   AF-A0A1I3JVK5-F1
#
_cell.length_a   1.000
_cell.length_b   1.000
_cell.length_c   1.000
_cell.angle_alpha   90.00
_cell.angle_beta   90.00
_cell.angle_gamma   90.00
#
_symmetry.space_group_name_H-M   'P 1'
#
loop_
_entity.id
_entity.type
_entity.pdbx_description
1 polymer ?
#
loop_
_entity_poly.entity_id
_entity_poly.type
_entity_poly.pdbx_seq_one_letter_code
_entity_poly.pdbx_strand_id
1 'polypeptide(L)'
;MSKCATSYPIHALFLWYLLEQISLLSATEIAEFIPDTVFTMLKLEPDEVADLERGKIVPFEIREATTQKELMMGLSMYFPFPPAKLAAFFNRKDVATADQDASALGEIFPPSDIKAFKRFIFTHEQSNEARNLLAVTAGDQFNLSAEEMDSFASLREKLTDADGTAPVVSVSQPYRHILWQRWHAYSKQDLAGVAAYARKRANTNLTDELRIAAANSKLLVHFSPALQEIWLNYSTQLSADTEERFFLAQSASAKSTYGNSQSSYDVDD
;
A
#
# COMPACT_ATOMS: atom_id res chain seq x y z
N MET A 1 58.98 34.27 -29.47
CA MET A 1 58.78 33.24 -28.43
C MET A 1 59.34 33.84 -27.13
N SER A 2 58.52 34.55 -26.34
CA SER A 2 57.79 34.05 -25.14
C SER A 2 58.68 33.21 -24.21
N LYS A 3 58.84 33.46 -22.91
CA LYS A 3 58.27 34.45 -21.97
C LYS A 3 59.21 34.59 -20.77
N CYS A 4 59.07 35.74 -20.10
CA CYS A 4 59.74 36.20 -18.89
C CYS A 4 59.32 35.40 -17.64
N ALA A 5 60.23 35.24 -16.69
CA ALA A 5 59.93 34.97 -15.29
C ALA A 5 60.21 36.25 -14.49
N THR A 6 59.26 36.69 -13.67
CA THR A 6 59.50 37.40 -12.39
C THR A 6 58.17 37.63 -11.65
N SER A 7 58.08 36.98 -10.48
CA SER A 7 57.55 37.45 -9.19
C SER A 7 56.33 38.39 -9.14
N TYR A 8 55.27 37.95 -8.46
CA TYR A 8 54.53 38.78 -7.49
C TYR A 8 54.16 37.96 -6.23
N PRO A 9 54.02 38.61 -5.05
CA PRO A 9 53.95 37.98 -3.75
C PRO A 9 52.54 38.07 -3.11
N ILE A 10 52.41 37.48 -1.92
CA ILE A 10 51.40 37.76 -0.88
C ILE A 10 49.95 37.29 -1.19
N HIS A 11 49.51 36.24 -0.49
CA HIS A 11 48.48 36.34 0.56
C HIS A 11 48.13 34.94 1.08
N ALA A 12 48.89 34.52 2.10
CA ALA A 12 48.33 33.69 3.16
C ALA A 12 47.25 34.52 3.86
N LEU A 13 45.98 34.31 3.51
CA LEU A 13 44.78 34.74 4.27
C LEU A 13 43.53 34.38 3.46
N PHE A 14 43.24 33.10 3.26
CA PHE A 14 41.89 32.66 2.88
C PHE A 14 41.64 31.20 3.30
N LEU A 15 42.13 30.86 4.51
CA LEU A 15 42.02 29.52 5.09
C LEU A 15 41.45 29.60 6.51
N TRP A 16 40.45 30.48 6.69
CA TRP A 16 39.62 30.51 7.91
C TRP A 16 38.12 30.63 7.60
N TYR A 17 37.71 31.10 6.41
CA TYR A 17 36.29 31.31 6.10
C TYR A 17 35.52 30.07 5.58
N LEU A 18 36.17 28.91 5.46
CA LEU A 18 35.53 27.69 4.93
C LEU A 18 35.15 26.65 6.00
N LEU A 19 35.45 26.91 7.29
CA LEU A 19 35.04 26.02 8.39
C LEU A 19 33.83 26.52 9.19
N GLU A 20 33.33 27.74 8.96
CA GLU A 20 32.10 28.25 9.61
C GLU A 20 30.83 28.08 8.77
N GLN A 21 30.91 27.60 7.52
CA GLN A 21 29.73 27.40 6.66
C GLN A 21 29.26 25.93 6.56
N ILE A 22 29.89 25.00 7.30
CA ILE A 22 29.40 23.60 7.43
C ILE A 22 28.65 23.42 8.76
N SER A 23 27.84 24.40 9.14
CA SER A 23 26.86 24.25 10.23
C SER A 23 25.45 24.70 9.84
N LEU A 24 25.23 25.01 8.56
CA LEU A 24 23.94 25.43 8.02
C LEU A 24 23.57 24.52 6.85
N LEU A 25 23.21 23.27 7.13
CA LEU A 25 22.38 22.38 6.28
C LEU A 25 22.47 20.94 6.82
N SER A 26 21.97 20.71 8.04
CA SER A 26 21.46 19.42 8.56
C SER A 26 21.04 19.58 10.03
N ALA A 27 20.28 20.64 10.31
CA ALA A 27 19.33 20.58 11.41
C ALA A 27 17.99 20.65 10.71
N THR A 28 17.49 19.51 10.24
CA THR A 28 16.05 19.35 10.16
C THR A 28 15.57 19.68 11.57
N GLU A 29 14.83 20.78 11.73
CA GLU A 29 13.98 20.95 12.89
C GLU A 29 13.11 19.70 12.93
N ILE A 30 13.53 18.68 13.70
CA ILE A 30 12.57 17.81 14.33
C ILE A 30 11.97 18.76 15.35
N ALA A 31 10.90 19.46 14.95
CA ALA A 31 10.04 20.14 15.89
C ALA A 31 9.84 19.20 17.07
N GLU A 32 10.08 19.70 18.28
CA GLU A 32 9.99 18.92 19.50
C GLU A 32 8.66 18.14 19.45
N PHE A 33 8.77 16.83 19.24
CA PHE A 33 7.60 15.98 19.02
C PHE A 33 6.89 15.90 20.37
N ILE A 34 5.81 16.65 20.54
CA ILE A 34 4.99 16.61 21.76
C ILE A 34 4.06 15.40 21.63
N PRO A 35 4.27 14.32 22.39
CA PRO A 35 3.48 13.09 22.26
C PRO A 35 1.97 13.35 22.48
N ASP A 36 1.64 14.30 23.35
CA ASP A 36 0.26 14.66 23.71
C ASP A 36 -0.58 15.11 22.51
N THR A 37 0.02 15.81 21.55
CA THR A 37 -0.67 16.22 20.31
C THR A 37 -1.07 14.99 19.49
N VAL A 38 -0.19 13.99 19.41
CA VAL A 38 -0.45 12.75 18.68
C VAL A 38 -1.53 11.93 19.37
N PHE A 39 -1.45 11.77 20.70
CA PHE A 39 -2.48 11.06 21.46
C PHE A 39 -3.86 11.71 21.32
N THR A 40 -3.91 13.04 21.38
CA THR A 40 -5.15 13.80 21.19
C THR A 40 -5.71 13.62 19.78
N MET A 41 -4.86 13.64 18.74
CA MET A 41 -5.30 13.46 17.35
C MET A 41 -5.78 12.04 17.06
N LEU A 42 -5.10 11.03 17.61
CA LEU A 42 -5.49 9.62 17.53
C LEU A 42 -6.65 9.27 18.47
N LYS A 43 -7.01 10.20 19.37
CA LYS A 43 -8.03 10.03 20.42
C LYS A 43 -7.75 8.81 21.30
N LEU A 44 -6.48 8.62 21.66
CA LEU A 44 -6.13 7.55 22.58
C LEU A 44 -6.61 7.90 23.99
N GLU A 45 -7.27 6.94 24.63
CA GLU A 45 -7.72 7.06 26.01
C GLU A 45 -6.52 6.96 26.99
N PRO A 46 -6.62 7.47 28.23
CA PRO A 46 -5.49 7.47 29.16
C PRO A 46 -4.91 6.08 29.49
N ASP A 47 -5.76 5.06 29.50
CA ASP A 47 -5.35 3.67 29.71
C ASP A 47 -4.62 3.08 28.50
N GLU A 48 -5.04 3.44 27.29
CA GLU A 48 -4.38 3.15 26.02
C GLU A 48 -2.98 3.79 25.95
N VAL A 49 -2.87 5.07 26.34
CA VAL A 49 -1.56 5.75 26.44
C VAL A 49 -0.66 5.05 27.44
N ALA A 50 -1.17 4.70 28.62
CA ALA A 50 -0.40 3.99 29.62
C ALA A 50 0.05 2.59 29.15
N ASP A 51 -0.76 1.91 28.32
CA ASP A 51 -0.39 0.64 27.70
C ASP A 51 0.70 0.82 26.64
N LEU A 52 0.62 1.88 25.84
CA LEU A 52 1.66 2.24 24.87
C LEU A 52 2.99 2.55 25.59
N GLU A 53 2.97 3.31 26.68
CA GLU A 53 4.15 3.61 27.51
C GLU A 53 4.78 2.34 28.13
N ARG A 54 3.98 1.30 28.37
CA ARG A 54 4.46 -0.03 28.78
C ARG A 54 5.03 -0.87 27.63
N GLY A 55 5.06 -0.32 26.41
CA GLY A 55 5.55 -1.00 25.21
C GLY A 55 4.55 -1.97 24.59
N LYS A 56 3.25 -1.86 24.92
CA LYS A 56 2.21 -2.66 24.24
C LYS A 56 1.85 -2.04 22.89
N ILE A 57 1.36 -2.88 21.98
CA ILE A 57 0.70 -2.45 20.75
C ILE A 57 -0.76 -2.18 21.08
N VAL A 58 -1.23 -0.98 20.78
CA VAL A 58 -2.58 -0.53 21.10
C VAL A 58 -3.37 -0.34 19.81
N PRO A 59 -4.43 -1.12 19.57
CA PRO A 59 -5.36 -0.84 18.47
C PRO A 59 -6.27 0.34 18.83
N PHE A 60 -6.58 1.19 17.85
CA PHE A 60 -7.53 2.29 18.01
C PHE A 60 -8.42 2.41 16.78
N GLU A 61 -9.60 3.01 16.95
CA GLU A 61 -10.54 3.24 15.85
C GLU A 61 -10.16 4.48 15.05
N ILE A 62 -9.98 4.32 13.73
CA ILE A 62 -9.79 5.47 12.84
C ILE A 62 -11.18 6.05 12.53
N ARG A 63 -11.54 7.13 13.23
CA ARG A 63 -12.78 7.87 12.98
C ARG A 63 -12.56 8.97 11.94
N GLU A 64 -12.10 8.58 10.77
CA GLU A 64 -12.09 9.44 9.58
C GLU A 64 -13.39 9.21 8.81
N ALA A 65 -13.94 10.28 8.22
CA ALA A 65 -15.20 10.23 7.48
C ALA A 65 -14.94 9.65 6.08
N THR A 66 -14.42 8.42 6.01
CA THR A 66 -14.30 7.68 4.77
C THR A 66 -15.45 6.69 4.66
N THR A 67 -15.69 6.24 3.44
CA THR A 67 -16.85 5.37 3.14
C THR A 67 -16.80 4.11 4.02
N GLN A 68 -17.95 3.52 4.35
CA GLN A 68 -18.07 2.31 5.21
C GLN A 68 -17.29 1.06 4.72
N LYS A 69 -16.49 1.19 3.66
CA LYS A 69 -15.77 0.14 2.95
C LYS A 69 -14.31 -0.01 3.40
N GLU A 70 -13.81 0.85 4.28
CA GLU A 70 -12.41 0.82 4.70
C GLU A 70 -12.21 0.07 6.02
N LEU A 71 -11.09 -0.64 6.14
CA LEU A 71 -10.65 -1.21 7.41
C LEU A 71 -10.22 -0.06 8.34
N MET A 72 -11.12 0.36 9.22
CA MET A 72 -10.92 1.51 10.12
C MET A 72 -10.20 1.12 11.42
N MET A 73 -9.07 0.41 11.33
CA MET A 73 -8.25 0.06 12.50
C MET A 73 -6.87 0.70 12.37
N GLY A 74 -6.52 1.51 13.37
CA GLY A 74 -5.18 2.02 13.58
C GLY A 74 -4.44 1.18 14.62
N LEU A 75 -3.11 1.14 14.52
CA LEU A 75 -2.23 0.52 15.49
C LEU A 75 -1.19 1.54 15.95
N SER A 76 -1.09 1.74 17.26
CA SER A 76 -0.07 2.56 17.90
C SER A 76 0.96 1.68 18.61
N MET A 77 2.24 1.96 18.36
CA MET A 77 3.36 1.24 18.98
C MET A 77 4.60 2.14 19.06
N TYR A 78 5.40 1.99 20.12
CA TYR A 78 6.72 2.60 20.19
C TYR A 78 7.79 1.74 19.55
N PHE A 79 8.61 2.35 18.70
CA PHE A 79 9.81 1.73 18.16
C PHE A 79 11.05 2.29 18.86
N PRO A 80 11.90 1.44 19.46
CA PRO A 80 13.15 1.89 20.09
C PRO A 80 14.27 2.10 19.05
N PHE A 81 13.91 2.57 17.85
CA PHE A 81 14.83 2.76 16.72
C PHE A 81 14.66 4.16 16.14
N PRO A 82 15.76 4.85 15.79
CA PRO A 82 15.68 6.14 15.11
C PRO A 82 15.00 5.98 13.74
N PRO A 83 14.25 6.99 13.25
CA PRO A 83 13.55 6.93 11.96
C PRO A 83 14.41 6.45 10.79
N ALA A 84 15.69 6.85 10.73
CA ALA A 84 16.61 6.40 9.68
C ALA A 84 16.81 4.87 9.63
N LYS A 85 16.78 4.18 10.79
CA LYS A 85 16.85 2.71 10.82
C LYS A 85 15.54 2.07 10.36
N LEU A 86 14.39 2.70 10.67
CA LEU A 86 13.09 2.25 10.18
C LEU A 86 13.00 2.42 8.66
N ALA A 87 13.39 3.58 8.13
CA ALA A 87 13.46 3.81 6.69
C ALA A 87 14.39 2.79 6.00
N ALA A 88 15.58 2.58 6.56
CA ALA A 88 16.51 1.57 6.04
C ALA A 88 15.98 0.14 6.17
N PHE A 89 15.07 -0.15 7.10
CA PHE A 89 14.38 -1.44 7.20
C PHE A 89 13.30 -1.55 6.11
N PHE A 90 12.44 -0.54 5.95
CA PHE A 90 11.38 -0.55 4.92
C PHE A 90 11.92 -0.57 3.48
N ASN A 91 13.11 0.00 3.26
CA ASN A 91 13.78 -0.03 1.97
C ASN A 91 14.47 -1.37 1.67
N ARG A 92 14.48 -2.33 2.61
CA ARG A 92 15.05 -3.65 2.33
C ARG A 92 14.14 -4.45 1.41
N LYS A 93 14.75 -5.34 0.64
CA LYS A 93 14.02 -6.19 -0.31
C LYS A 93 13.22 -7.31 0.37
N ASP A 94 13.40 -7.51 1.66
CA ASP A 94 12.83 -8.61 2.45
C ASP A 94 11.61 -8.21 3.30
N VAL A 95 11.21 -6.94 3.34
CA VAL A 95 10.05 -6.49 4.14
C VAL A 95 8.78 -7.23 3.74
N ALA A 96 8.56 -7.38 2.43
CA ALA A 96 7.44 -8.15 1.93
C ALA A 96 7.55 -9.64 2.31
N THR A 97 8.77 -10.18 2.47
CA THR A 97 9.04 -11.59 2.83
C THR A 97 8.90 -11.88 4.32
N ALA A 98 8.62 -10.86 5.15
CA ALA A 98 8.40 -11.03 6.57
C ALA A 98 7.04 -11.70 6.89
N ASP A 99 6.09 -11.70 5.95
CA ASP A 99 4.81 -12.35 6.13
C ASP A 99 4.94 -13.88 6.01
N GLN A 100 4.85 -14.56 7.16
CA GLN A 100 4.91 -16.02 7.25
C GLN A 100 3.64 -16.70 6.73
N ASP A 101 2.54 -15.96 6.60
CA ASP A 101 1.24 -16.48 6.15
C ASP A 101 1.04 -16.30 4.63
N ALA A 102 2.03 -15.79 3.90
CA ALA A 102 1.96 -15.67 2.45
C ALA A 102 2.23 -17.01 1.75
N SER A 103 1.26 -17.53 0.99
CA SER A 103 1.42 -18.72 0.13
C SER A 103 2.21 -18.41 -1.15
N ALA A 104 2.11 -17.18 -1.64
CA ALA A 104 2.93 -16.70 -2.74
C ALA A 104 3.35 -15.26 -2.49
N LEU A 105 4.63 -14.98 -2.74
CA LEU A 105 5.17 -13.65 -2.68
C LEU A 105 6.26 -13.48 -3.74
N GLY A 106 6.26 -12.36 -4.46
CA GLY A 106 7.33 -12.01 -5.38
C GLY A 106 7.28 -10.56 -5.83
N GLU A 107 8.44 -9.98 -6.08
CA GLU A 107 8.55 -8.66 -6.69
C GLU A 107 8.29 -8.74 -8.20
N ILE A 108 7.56 -7.77 -8.73
CA ILE A 108 7.23 -7.62 -10.15
C ILE A 108 7.98 -6.38 -10.66
N PHE A 109 8.62 -6.50 -11.82
CA PHE A 109 9.40 -5.42 -12.42
C PHE A 109 8.75 -4.90 -13.71
N PRO A 110 8.89 -3.61 -14.07
CA PRO A 110 8.30 -2.97 -15.26
C PRO A 110 8.45 -3.62 -16.67
N PRO A 111 9.28 -4.66 -16.92
CA PRO A 111 9.15 -5.46 -18.16
C PRO A 111 8.57 -6.88 -17.94
N SER A 112 7.97 -7.17 -16.79
CA SER A 112 7.49 -8.51 -16.44
C SER A 112 6.40 -9.01 -17.40
N ASP A 113 6.48 -10.28 -17.77
CA ASP A 113 5.42 -10.96 -18.51
C ASP A 113 4.49 -11.73 -17.54
N ILE A 114 3.47 -12.40 -18.08
CA ILE A 114 2.53 -13.21 -17.31
C ILE A 114 3.21 -14.29 -16.45
N LYS A 115 4.46 -14.70 -16.74
CA LYS A 115 5.19 -15.70 -15.96
C LYS A 115 5.58 -15.17 -14.58
N ALA A 116 5.66 -13.86 -14.39
CA ALA A 116 5.87 -13.26 -13.06
C ALA A 116 4.73 -13.63 -12.09
N PHE A 117 3.53 -13.90 -12.62
CA PHE A 117 2.34 -14.26 -11.86
C PHE A 117 2.19 -15.76 -11.65
N LYS A 118 3.10 -16.61 -12.16
CA LYS A 118 2.95 -18.07 -12.16
C LYS A 118 2.78 -18.68 -10.76
N ARG A 119 3.32 -18.02 -9.73
CA ARG A 119 3.26 -18.46 -8.33
C ARG A 119 1.87 -18.30 -7.70
N PHE A 120 1.01 -17.46 -8.27
CA PHE A 120 -0.37 -17.34 -7.83
C PHE A 120 -1.16 -18.57 -8.28
N ILE A 121 -1.55 -19.41 -7.33
CA ILE A 121 -2.27 -20.65 -7.58
C ILE A 121 -3.28 -20.83 -6.45
N PHE A 122 -4.55 -21.00 -6.77
CA PHE A 122 -5.53 -21.41 -5.77
C PHE A 122 -5.18 -22.83 -5.29
N THR A 123 -5.22 -23.06 -3.98
CA THR A 123 -5.04 -24.39 -3.40
C THR A 123 -6.38 -25.10 -3.23
N HIS A 124 -6.35 -26.39 -2.88
CA HIS A 124 -7.56 -27.13 -2.52
C HIS A 124 -8.31 -26.49 -1.32
N GLU A 125 -7.57 -25.90 -0.37
CA GLU A 125 -8.12 -25.19 0.78
C GLU A 125 -8.88 -23.92 0.36
N GLN A 126 -8.49 -23.32 -0.77
CA GLN A 126 -9.14 -22.16 -1.37
C GLN A 126 -10.23 -22.54 -2.40
N SER A 127 -10.66 -23.80 -2.43
CA SER A 127 -11.67 -24.27 -3.40
C SER A 127 -13.01 -23.53 -3.28
N ASN A 128 -13.40 -23.08 -2.09
CA ASN A 128 -14.59 -22.24 -1.92
C ASN A 128 -14.43 -20.87 -2.58
N GLU A 129 -13.27 -20.23 -2.45
CA GLU A 129 -12.99 -18.95 -3.10
C GLU A 129 -12.99 -19.11 -4.63
N ALA A 130 -12.37 -20.17 -5.15
CA ALA A 130 -12.39 -20.48 -6.58
C ALA A 130 -13.83 -20.71 -7.10
N ARG A 131 -14.69 -21.40 -6.34
CA ARG A 131 -16.12 -21.55 -6.69
C ARG A 131 -16.87 -20.22 -6.64
N ASN A 132 -16.58 -19.39 -5.64
CA ASN A 132 -17.19 -18.07 -5.51
C ASN A 132 -16.81 -17.15 -6.69
N LEU A 133 -15.56 -17.23 -7.18
CA LEU A 133 -15.14 -16.51 -8.39
C LEU A 133 -15.92 -16.95 -9.63
N LEU A 134 -16.19 -18.25 -9.81
CA LEU A 134 -17.02 -18.75 -10.92
C LEU A 134 -18.48 -18.28 -10.84
N ALA A 135 -18.97 -18.00 -9.62
CA ALA A 135 -20.32 -17.51 -9.37
C ALA A 135 -20.37 -16.00 -9.08
N VAL A 136 -19.29 -15.27 -9.37
CA VAL A 136 -19.15 -13.88 -8.95
C VAL A 136 -20.21 -12.98 -9.58
N THR A 137 -20.68 -12.02 -8.79
CA THR A 137 -21.57 -10.95 -9.22
C THR A 137 -21.09 -9.63 -8.63
N ALA A 138 -21.60 -8.51 -9.16
CA ALA A 138 -21.25 -7.19 -8.64
C ALA A 138 -21.54 -7.09 -7.13
N GLY A 139 -20.58 -6.60 -6.36
CA GLY A 139 -20.67 -6.58 -4.90
C GLY A 139 -19.32 -6.34 -4.23
N ASP A 140 -19.28 -6.61 -2.93
CA ASP A 140 -18.13 -6.27 -2.07
C ASP A 140 -17.21 -7.47 -1.80
N GLN A 141 -17.56 -8.65 -2.33
CA GLN A 141 -16.77 -9.87 -2.11
C GLN A 141 -15.43 -9.85 -2.86
N PHE A 142 -15.44 -9.38 -4.11
CA PHE A 142 -14.25 -9.31 -4.93
C PHE A 142 -14.13 -7.93 -5.58
N ASN A 143 -12.90 -7.45 -5.68
CA ASN A 143 -12.57 -6.26 -6.46
C ASN A 143 -12.39 -6.67 -7.91
N LEU A 144 -13.48 -6.83 -8.68
CA LEU A 144 -13.46 -7.18 -10.11
C LEU A 144 -14.24 -6.15 -10.94
N SER A 145 -13.80 -5.89 -12.17
CA SER A 145 -14.54 -5.12 -13.18
C SER A 145 -15.66 -5.98 -13.80
N ALA A 146 -16.56 -5.36 -14.57
CA ALA A 146 -17.60 -6.07 -15.30
C ALA A 146 -17.02 -7.11 -16.26
N GLU A 147 -16.01 -6.73 -17.05
CA GLU A 147 -15.35 -7.58 -18.03
C GLU A 147 -14.64 -8.77 -17.40
N GLU A 148 -14.03 -8.56 -16.23
CA GLU A 148 -13.37 -9.63 -15.48
C GLU A 148 -14.39 -10.62 -14.90
N MET A 149 -15.54 -10.15 -14.41
CA MET A 149 -16.63 -11.03 -13.97
C MET A 149 -17.21 -11.84 -15.14
N ASP A 150 -17.41 -11.21 -16.30
CA ASP A 150 -17.89 -11.88 -17.51
C ASP A 150 -16.93 -12.99 -17.96
N SER A 151 -15.62 -12.79 -17.75
CA SER A 151 -14.61 -13.83 -18.03
C SER A 151 -14.80 -15.08 -17.15
N PHE A 152 -15.18 -14.91 -15.89
CA PHE A 152 -15.48 -16.02 -14.98
C PHE A 152 -16.84 -16.66 -15.27
N ALA A 153 -17.85 -15.88 -15.65
CA ALA A 153 -19.13 -16.42 -16.11
C ALA A 153 -18.94 -17.31 -17.35
N SER A 154 -18.16 -16.84 -18.33
CA SER A 154 -17.78 -17.59 -19.53
C SER A 154 -16.98 -18.85 -19.20
N LEU A 155 -16.09 -18.77 -18.19
CA LEU A 155 -15.34 -19.93 -17.72
C LEU A 155 -16.27 -20.98 -17.08
N ARG A 156 -17.23 -20.55 -16.26
CA ARG A 156 -18.21 -21.43 -15.63
C ARG A 156 -19.01 -22.23 -16.68
N GLU A 157 -19.47 -21.58 -17.75
CA GLU A 157 -20.20 -22.26 -18.84
C GLU A 157 -19.35 -23.31 -19.57
N LYS A 158 -18.03 -23.12 -19.65
CA LYS A 158 -17.12 -24.12 -20.23
C LYS A 158 -16.85 -25.29 -19.27
N LEU A 159 -17.01 -25.08 -17.97
CA LEU A 159 -16.74 -26.07 -16.93
C LEU A 159 -17.97 -26.91 -16.56
N THR A 160 -19.18 -26.53 -16.97
CA THR A 160 -20.41 -27.31 -16.72
C THR A 160 -20.39 -28.71 -17.34
N ASP A 161 -19.47 -29.00 -18.26
CA ASP A 161 -19.23 -30.32 -18.85
C ASP A 161 -18.05 -31.10 -18.20
N ALA A 162 -17.42 -30.55 -17.14
CA ALA A 162 -16.24 -31.13 -16.49
C ALA A 162 -16.52 -31.59 -15.04
N ASP A 163 -15.85 -32.66 -14.61
CA ASP A 163 -15.99 -33.23 -13.26
C ASP A 163 -15.71 -32.20 -12.14
N GLY A 164 -16.54 -32.22 -11.10
CA GLY A 164 -16.64 -31.22 -10.02
C GLY A 164 -15.40 -31.00 -9.13
N THR A 165 -14.29 -31.68 -9.40
CA THR A 165 -12.98 -31.51 -8.75
C THR A 165 -12.00 -30.61 -9.52
N ALA A 166 -12.35 -30.15 -10.73
CA ALA A 166 -11.51 -29.31 -11.58
C ALA A 166 -11.53 -27.76 -11.38
N PRO A 167 -12.23 -27.11 -10.42
CA PRO A 167 -12.35 -25.65 -10.45
C PRO A 167 -11.08 -24.89 -10.01
N VAL A 168 -10.28 -25.44 -9.11
CA VAL A 168 -9.12 -24.75 -8.51
C VAL A 168 -8.05 -24.40 -9.55
N VAL A 169 -7.63 -25.40 -10.34
CA VAL A 169 -6.63 -25.20 -11.41
C VAL A 169 -7.21 -24.35 -12.53
N SER A 170 -8.48 -24.60 -12.89
CA SER A 170 -9.15 -23.92 -13.99
C SER A 170 -9.37 -22.42 -13.74
N VAL A 171 -9.55 -22.01 -12.48
CA VAL A 171 -9.71 -20.59 -12.08
C VAL A 171 -8.36 -19.88 -11.93
N SER A 172 -7.30 -20.60 -11.53
CA SER A 172 -5.98 -20.01 -11.29
C SER A 172 -5.35 -19.35 -12.52
N GLN A 173 -5.53 -19.93 -13.71
CA GLN A 173 -4.97 -19.35 -14.95
C GLN A 173 -5.69 -18.05 -15.38
N PRO A 174 -7.03 -18.01 -15.49
CA PRO A 174 -7.77 -16.78 -15.76
C PRO A 174 -7.50 -15.69 -14.72
N TYR A 175 -7.42 -16.03 -13.43
CA TYR A 175 -7.12 -15.04 -12.40
C TYR A 175 -5.71 -14.45 -12.55
N ARG A 176 -4.69 -15.28 -12.85
CA ARG A 176 -3.34 -14.78 -13.18
C ARG A 176 -3.33 -13.84 -14.39
N HIS A 177 -4.17 -14.12 -15.39
CA HIS A 177 -4.29 -13.24 -16.55
C HIS A 177 -4.86 -11.88 -16.18
N ILE A 178 -5.90 -11.85 -15.34
CA ILE A 178 -6.48 -10.61 -14.79
C ILE A 178 -5.42 -9.81 -14.02
N LEU A 179 -4.68 -10.43 -13.10
CA LEU A 179 -3.62 -9.76 -12.34
C LEU A 179 -2.54 -9.16 -13.24
N TRP A 180 -2.12 -9.90 -14.28
CA TRP A 180 -1.17 -9.41 -15.26
C TRP A 180 -1.73 -8.25 -16.08
N GLN A 181 -2.98 -8.32 -16.54
CA GLN A 181 -3.63 -7.25 -17.30
C GLN A 181 -3.72 -5.96 -16.47
N ARG A 182 -4.10 -6.06 -15.19
CA ARG A 182 -4.14 -4.93 -14.26
C ARG A 182 -2.77 -4.29 -14.08
N TRP A 183 -1.76 -5.10 -13.77
CA TRP A 183 -0.40 -4.60 -13.60
C TRP A 183 0.12 -3.94 -14.89
N HIS A 184 -0.13 -4.53 -16.04
CA HIS A 184 0.31 -3.97 -17.31
C HIS A 184 -0.44 -2.69 -17.68
N ALA A 185 -1.74 -2.59 -17.38
CA ALA A 185 -2.50 -1.35 -17.56
C ALA A 185 -2.01 -0.26 -16.60
N TYR A 186 -1.77 -0.61 -15.34
CA TYR A 186 -1.16 0.25 -14.34
C TYR A 186 0.20 0.76 -14.78
N SER A 187 1.10 -0.09 -15.29
CA SER A 187 2.42 0.34 -15.75
C SER A 187 2.40 1.35 -16.90
N LYS A 188 1.27 1.48 -17.61
CA LYS A 188 1.10 2.38 -18.76
C LYS A 188 0.34 3.66 -18.44
N GLN A 189 -0.65 3.57 -17.56
CA GLN A 189 -1.60 4.65 -17.30
C GLN A 189 -1.80 4.89 -15.79
N ASP A 190 -0.95 4.29 -14.96
CA ASP A 190 -1.05 4.27 -13.50
C ASP A 190 -2.45 3.81 -13.04
N LEU A 191 -2.96 4.33 -11.91
CA LEU A 191 -4.26 4.02 -11.35
C LEU A 191 -5.40 4.27 -12.34
N ALA A 192 -5.25 5.20 -13.28
CA ALA A 192 -6.24 5.43 -14.34
C ALA A 192 -6.35 4.26 -15.33
N GLY A 193 -5.33 3.40 -15.42
CA GLY A 193 -5.35 2.17 -16.21
C GLY A 193 -6.10 1.02 -15.55
N VAL A 194 -6.39 1.10 -14.24
CA VAL A 194 -7.12 0.06 -13.52
C VAL A 194 -8.63 0.29 -13.69
N ALA A 195 -9.32 -0.68 -14.26
CA ALA A 195 -10.77 -0.60 -14.47
C ALA A 195 -11.53 -0.48 -13.14
N ALA A 196 -12.64 0.26 -13.16
CA ALA A 196 -13.49 0.42 -12.00
C ALA A 196 -14.11 -0.92 -11.57
N TYR A 197 -14.15 -1.17 -10.25
CA TYR A 197 -14.75 -2.36 -9.69
C TYR A 197 -16.27 -2.27 -9.72
N ALA A 198 -16.91 -3.33 -10.17
CA ALA A 198 -18.35 -3.42 -10.24
C ALA A 198 -18.96 -3.67 -8.86
N ARG A 199 -19.89 -2.81 -8.46
CA ARG A 199 -20.65 -2.95 -7.20
C ARG A 199 -22.14 -2.95 -7.49
N LYS A 200 -22.92 -3.41 -6.51
CA LYS A 200 -24.39 -3.45 -6.61
C LYS A 200 -25.04 -2.08 -6.84
N ARG A 201 -24.46 -1.01 -6.26
CA ARG A 201 -25.02 0.35 -6.34
C ARG A 201 -24.36 1.19 -7.43
N ALA A 202 -23.05 1.35 -7.35
CA ALA A 202 -22.27 2.13 -8.30
C ALA A 202 -20.85 1.60 -8.39
N ASN A 203 -20.31 1.57 -9.60
CA ASN A 203 -18.92 1.18 -9.82
C ASN A 203 -17.99 2.08 -9.00
N THR A 204 -16.88 1.50 -8.58
CA THR A 204 -15.92 2.13 -7.67
C THR A 204 -14.58 2.25 -8.38
N ASN A 205 -14.05 3.46 -8.48
CA ASN A 205 -12.73 3.72 -9.05
C ASN A 205 -11.70 3.81 -7.92
N LEU A 206 -10.64 3.01 -8.01
CA LEU A 206 -9.56 2.99 -7.02
C LEU A 206 -8.85 4.35 -6.89
N THR A 207 -8.70 5.06 -8.00
CA THR A 207 -8.10 6.41 -8.02
C THR A 207 -8.90 7.37 -7.16
N ASP A 208 -10.23 7.32 -7.27
CA ASP A 208 -11.10 8.22 -6.52
C ASP A 208 -11.15 7.85 -5.05
N GLU A 209 -11.18 6.56 -4.71
CA GLU A 209 -11.11 6.10 -3.31
C GLU A 209 -9.79 6.54 -2.65
N LEU A 210 -8.65 6.33 -3.29
CA LEU A 210 -7.35 6.76 -2.76
C LEU A 210 -7.25 8.28 -2.61
N ARG A 211 -7.77 9.05 -3.58
CA ARG A 211 -7.78 10.52 -3.50
C ARG A 211 -8.69 11.01 -2.38
N ILE A 212 -9.86 10.40 -2.19
CA ILE A 212 -10.78 10.72 -1.09
C ILE A 212 -10.12 10.41 0.26
N ALA A 213 -9.45 9.27 0.39
CA ALA A 213 -8.73 8.91 1.62
C ALA A 213 -7.61 9.92 1.92
N ALA A 214 -6.76 10.24 0.94
CA ALA A 214 -5.69 11.22 1.10
C ALA A 214 -6.21 12.63 1.43
N ALA A 215 -7.31 13.06 0.79
CA ALA A 215 -7.92 14.37 1.02
C ALA A 215 -8.54 14.50 2.41
N ASN A 216 -9.09 13.41 2.96
CA ASN A 216 -9.78 13.41 4.25
C ASN A 216 -8.86 13.06 5.44
N SER A 217 -7.62 12.64 5.19
CA SER A 217 -6.70 12.25 6.26
C SER A 217 -6.22 13.45 7.08
N LYS A 218 -6.61 13.51 8.35
CA LYS A 218 -6.16 14.57 9.26
C LYS A 218 -4.70 14.39 9.67
N LEU A 219 -4.25 13.13 9.72
CA LEU A 219 -2.88 12.78 10.05
C LEU A 219 -1.90 13.27 8.99
N LEU A 220 -2.21 13.06 7.71
CA LEU A 220 -1.36 13.53 6.61
C LEU A 220 -1.27 15.05 6.59
N VAL A 221 -2.40 15.76 6.73
CA VAL A 221 -2.43 17.23 6.77
C VAL A 221 -1.50 17.78 7.85
N HIS A 222 -1.48 17.16 9.03
CA HIS A 222 -0.73 17.68 10.18
C HIS A 222 0.74 17.24 10.20
N PHE A 223 1.02 15.96 9.98
CA PHE A 223 2.37 15.40 10.15
C PHE A 223 3.16 15.31 8.85
N SER A 224 2.51 15.28 7.69
CA SER A 224 3.20 15.08 6.41
C SER A 224 2.43 15.72 5.24
N PRO A 225 2.22 17.05 5.23
CA PRO A 225 1.46 17.72 4.17
C PRO A 225 2.10 17.53 2.78
N ALA A 226 3.43 17.45 2.70
CA ALA A 226 4.12 17.13 1.45
C ALA A 226 3.78 15.71 0.95
N LEU A 227 3.66 14.72 1.85
CA LEU A 227 3.23 13.37 1.49
C LEU A 227 1.76 13.36 1.03
N GLN A 228 0.91 14.15 1.69
CA GLN A 228 -0.48 14.33 1.25
C GLN A 228 -0.55 14.87 -0.18
N GLU A 229 0.25 15.89 -0.49
CA GLU A 229 0.30 16.49 -1.82
C GLU A 229 0.81 15.50 -2.87
N ILE A 230 1.87 14.74 -2.56
CA ILE A 230 2.36 13.67 -3.45
C ILE A 230 1.26 12.65 -3.71
N TRP A 231 0.54 12.20 -2.68
CA TRP A 231 -0.51 11.19 -2.83
C TRP A 231 -1.73 11.71 -3.61
N LEU A 232 -2.16 12.95 -3.36
CA LEU A 232 -3.27 13.58 -4.10
C LEU A 232 -2.94 13.78 -5.59
N ASN A 233 -1.67 14.01 -5.90
CA ASN A 233 -1.16 14.21 -7.24
C ASN A 233 -0.53 12.95 -7.87
N TYR A 234 -0.55 11.80 -7.18
CA TYR A 234 -0.19 10.53 -7.78
C TYR A 234 -1.18 10.26 -8.93
N SER A 235 -0.77 10.16 -10.19
CA SER A 235 0.43 9.59 -10.81
C SER A 235 1.39 10.57 -11.52
N THR A 236 1.45 11.83 -11.10
CA THR A 236 2.36 12.81 -11.72
C THR A 236 3.82 12.37 -11.57
N GLN A 237 4.72 12.95 -12.36
CA GLN A 237 6.14 12.59 -12.36
C GLN A 237 6.70 12.69 -10.93
N LEU A 238 6.94 11.53 -10.32
CA LEU A 238 7.51 11.42 -8.99
C LEU A 238 8.91 12.05 -8.98
N SER A 239 9.35 12.49 -7.80
CA SER A 239 10.70 13.01 -7.64
C SER A 239 11.73 11.94 -8.00
N ALA A 240 12.89 12.35 -8.51
CA ALA A 240 13.92 11.43 -9.02
C ALA A 240 14.50 10.46 -7.96
N ASP A 241 14.28 10.76 -6.67
CA ASP A 241 14.64 9.95 -5.52
C ASP A 241 13.51 9.01 -5.05
N THR A 242 12.35 9.01 -5.71
CA THR A 242 11.27 8.08 -5.41
C THR A 242 11.52 6.71 -6.02
N GLU A 243 11.42 5.67 -5.20
CA GLU A 243 11.48 4.27 -5.64
C GLU A 243 10.08 3.65 -5.63
N GLU A 244 9.61 3.18 -6.78
CA GLU A 244 8.38 2.39 -6.89
C GLU A 244 8.69 0.91 -6.98
N ARG A 245 8.02 0.11 -6.14
CA ARG A 245 8.20 -1.34 -6.08
C ARG A 245 6.85 -2.03 -6.11
N PHE A 246 6.75 -3.07 -6.93
CA PHE A 246 5.51 -3.81 -7.12
C PHE A 246 5.66 -5.22 -6.57
N PHE A 247 4.67 -5.67 -5.81
CA PHE A 247 4.69 -7.00 -5.20
C PHE A 247 3.42 -7.76 -5.57
N LEU A 248 3.59 -9.02 -5.94
CA LEU A 248 2.54 -10.02 -5.93
C LEU A 248 2.53 -10.67 -4.56
N ALA A 249 1.38 -10.66 -3.89
CA ALA A 249 1.17 -11.38 -2.63
C ALA A 249 -0.12 -12.22 -2.71
N GLN A 250 -0.08 -13.42 -2.13
CA GLN A 250 -1.23 -14.30 -1.93
C GLN A 250 -1.14 -14.85 -0.51
N SER A 251 -2.24 -14.76 0.24
CA SER A 251 -2.31 -15.39 1.57
C SER A 251 -2.51 -16.90 1.45
N ALA A 252 -1.91 -17.66 2.36
CA ALA A 252 -2.11 -19.11 2.51
C ALA A 252 -3.43 -19.45 3.19
N SER A 253 -4.03 -18.49 3.89
CA SER A 253 -5.20 -18.75 4.72
C SER A 253 -6.50 -18.38 4.00
N ALA A 254 -7.43 -19.33 3.93
CA ALA A 254 -8.85 -19.06 3.69
C ALA A 254 -9.60 -18.65 4.97
N LYS A 255 -8.91 -18.46 6.11
CA LYS A 255 -9.54 -17.86 7.28
C LYS A 255 -9.83 -16.41 6.94
N SER A 256 -11.10 -16.05 6.97
CA SER A 256 -11.55 -14.70 7.28
C SER A 256 -10.79 -14.22 8.53
N THR A 257 -9.66 -13.54 8.31
CA THR A 257 -8.97 -12.74 9.33
C THR A 257 -9.27 -11.26 9.18
N TYR A 258 -10.18 -10.90 8.27
CA TYR A 258 -10.91 -9.65 8.35
C TYR A 258 -12.33 -9.95 8.84
N GLY A 259 -12.61 -9.38 10.01
CA GLY A 259 -13.70 -9.74 10.90
C GLY A 259 -15.07 -9.70 10.25
N ASN A 260 -15.87 -10.66 10.68
CA ASN A 260 -17.30 -10.74 10.48
C ASN A 260 -17.97 -9.59 11.25
N SER A 261 -17.96 -8.36 10.72
CA SER A 261 -18.84 -7.28 11.19
C SER A 261 -20.22 -7.44 10.54
N GLN A 262 -20.88 -8.57 10.84
CA GLN A 262 -22.34 -8.62 10.78
C GLN A 262 -22.86 -7.72 11.90
N SER A 263 -23.11 -6.46 11.57
CA SER A 263 -23.96 -5.60 12.38
C SER A 263 -25.38 -6.15 12.30
N SER A 264 -25.72 -7.03 13.24
CA SER A 264 -27.10 -7.30 13.61
C SER A 264 -27.71 -5.98 14.10
N TYR A 265 -28.52 -5.34 13.28
CA TYR A 265 -29.54 -4.44 13.80
C TYR A 265 -30.80 -5.28 13.94
N ASP A 266 -30.94 -5.92 15.11
CA ASP A 266 -32.25 -6.26 15.64
C ASP A 266 -32.98 -4.94 15.88
N VAL A 267 -34.07 -4.75 15.14
CA VAL A 267 -35.08 -3.75 15.43
C VAL A 267 -36.04 -4.43 16.38
N ASP A 268 -35.93 -4.10 17.66
CA ASP A 268 -36.99 -4.34 18.64
C ASP A 268 -37.50 -2.97 19.15
N ASP A 269 -38.81 -2.81 18.93
CA ASP A 269 -39.81 -1.82 19.38
C ASP A 269 -39.67 -0.32 19.02
#